data_AF-M6GPT1-F1
#
_entry.id   AF-M6GPT1-F1
#
_cell.length_a   1.000
_cell.length_b   1.000
_cell.length_c   1.000
_cell.angle_alpha   90.00
_cell.angle_beta   90.00
_cell.angle_gamma   90.00
#
_symmetry.space_group_name_H-M   'P 1'
#
loop_
_entity.id
_entity.type
_entity.pdbx_description
1 polymer ?
#
loop_
_entity_poly.entity_id
_entity_poly.type
_entity_poly.pdbx_seq_one_letter_code
_entity_poly.pdbx_strand_id
1 'polypeptide(L)'
;MISKIRTLLIRFNSNPLFLVSQAFLMFLFLNLIVSKFNCKKDFSRSGRFETSESTRRVFQKLHSPLYIDAYYSSKIPVEYKVRLDITKELLNEIASLGNKNVILRFYDPSESVEIEKKAIEAGITPQILEKKKEVPLKLNKFF
;
A
#
# COMPACT_ATOMS: atom_id res chain seq x y z
N MET A 1 9.76 41.40 32.10
CA MET A 1 10.24 39.98 32.10
C MET A 1 10.37 39.40 30.69
N ILE A 2 9.40 39.65 29.80
CA ILE A 2 9.39 39.17 28.40
C ILE A 2 10.57 39.69 27.53
N SER A 3 11.07 40.92 27.74
CA SER A 3 12.15 41.44 26.90
C SER A 3 13.51 40.77 27.15
N LYS A 4 13.78 40.31 28.38
CA LYS A 4 15.00 39.55 28.73
C LYS A 4 15.01 38.16 28.10
N ILE A 5 13.85 37.52 27.99
CA ILE A 5 13.70 36.22 27.30
C ILE A 5 13.95 36.40 25.80
N ARG A 6 13.43 37.48 25.22
CA ARG A 6 13.64 37.82 23.81
C ARG A 6 15.11 38.05 23.48
N THR A 7 15.85 38.80 24.31
CA THR A 7 17.28 39.06 24.07
C THR A 7 18.16 37.84 24.32
N LEU A 8 17.77 36.96 25.25
CA LEU A 8 18.46 35.69 25.51
C LEU A 8 18.29 34.68 24.36
N LEU A 9 17.09 34.62 23.77
CA LEU A 9 16.82 33.85 22.53
C LEU A 9 17.62 34.37 21.33
N ILE A 10 17.72 35.70 21.16
CA ILE A 10 18.44 36.32 20.03
C ILE A 10 19.96 36.10 20.12
N ARG A 11 20.56 36.12 21.31
CA ARG A 11 22.02 35.87 21.48
C ARG A 11 22.41 34.42 21.16
N PHE A 12 21.54 33.45 21.47
CA PHE A 12 21.79 32.04 21.22
C PHE A 12 21.61 31.65 19.73
N ASN A 13 20.77 32.42 19.02
CA ASN A 13 20.48 32.27 17.59
C ASN A 13 21.66 32.61 16.64
N SER A 14 22.75 33.22 17.14
CA SER A 14 23.91 33.59 16.32
C SER A 14 24.94 32.48 16.14
N ASN A 15 24.76 31.32 16.79
CA ASN A 15 25.67 30.18 16.62
C ASN A 15 25.18 29.28 15.46
N PRO A 16 25.98 29.07 14.40
CA PRO A 16 25.57 28.24 13.26
C PRO A 16 25.21 26.81 13.66
N LEU A 17 25.85 26.23 14.68
CA LEU A 17 25.52 24.89 15.19
C LEU A 17 24.12 24.83 15.82
N PHE A 18 23.71 25.88 16.52
CA PHE A 18 22.38 25.95 17.11
C PHE A 18 21.30 26.04 16.03
N LEU A 19 21.53 26.84 14.98
CA LEU A 19 20.63 26.93 13.82
C LEU A 19 20.50 25.59 13.09
N VAL A 20 21.62 24.90 12.86
CA VAL A 20 21.62 23.57 12.22
C VAL A 20 20.87 22.55 13.07
N SER A 21 21.08 22.56 14.39
CA SER A 21 20.37 21.67 15.32
C SER A 21 18.86 21.92 15.30
N GLN A 22 18.41 23.17 15.31
CA GLN A 22 16.99 23.51 15.20
C GLN A 22 16.40 23.11 13.84
N ALA A 23 17.12 23.37 12.75
CA ALA A 23 16.69 22.96 11.41
C ALA A 23 16.56 21.43 11.30
N PHE A 24 17.50 20.68 11.88
CA PHE A 24 17.45 19.22 11.94
C PHE A 24 16.24 18.73 12.75
N LEU A 25 15.98 19.34 13.91
CA LEU A 25 14.84 19.00 14.75
C LEU A 25 13.51 19.26 14.01
N MET A 26 13.40 20.42 13.35
CA MET A 26 12.24 20.79 12.52
C MET A 26 12.04 19.81 11.37
N PHE A 27 13.11 19.43 10.67
CA PHE A 27 13.06 18.40 9.62
C PHE A 27 12.55 17.06 10.15
N LEU A 28 12.99 16.65 11.34
CA LEU A 28 12.56 15.41 11.97
C LEU A 28 11.07 15.45 12.32
N PHE A 29 10.57 16.56 12.90
CA PHE A 29 9.14 16.75 13.16
C PHE A 29 8.30 16.78 11.89
N LEU A 30 8.74 17.47 10.84
CA LEU A 30 8.04 17.51 9.56
C LEU A 30 7.93 16.11 8.95
N ASN A 31 9.00 15.31 8.98
CA ASN A 31 8.95 13.93 8.50
C ASN A 31 7.98 13.07 9.30
N LEU A 32 7.93 13.22 10.63
CA LEU A 32 6.98 12.50 11.48
C LEU A 32 5.53 12.90 11.23
N ILE A 33 5.27 14.16 10.84
CA ILE A 33 3.94 14.62 10.47
C ILE A 33 3.55 14.06 9.10
N VAL A 34 4.44 14.21 8.10
CA VAL A 34 4.20 13.74 6.73
C VAL A 34 4.01 12.22 6.69
N SER A 35 4.74 11.44 7.49
CA SER A 35 4.60 9.98 7.53
C SER A 35 3.23 9.50 8.04
N LYS A 36 2.45 10.37 8.70
CA LYS A 36 1.07 10.07 9.12
C LYS A 36 0.03 10.42 8.06
N PHE A 37 0.37 11.25 7.08
CA PHE A 37 -0.55 11.65 6.02
C PHE A 37 -0.44 10.71 4.81
N ASN A 38 -1.44 9.84 4.64
CA ASN A 38 -1.55 8.98 3.47
C ASN A 38 -2.22 9.74 2.30
N CYS A 39 -1.46 10.61 1.63
CA CYS A 39 -1.92 11.27 0.40
C CYS A 39 -1.28 10.56 -0.81
N LYS A 40 -2.07 9.76 -1.53
CA LYS A 40 -1.65 9.14 -2.80
C LYS A 40 -2.35 9.86 -3.95
N LYS A 41 -1.57 10.26 -4.96
CA LYS A 41 -2.09 10.79 -6.22
C LYS A 41 -1.50 10.03 -7.40
N ASP A 42 -2.36 9.56 -8.31
CA ASP A 42 -2.02 8.94 -9.57
C ASP A 42 -1.69 10.02 -10.61
N PHE A 43 -0.46 9.98 -11.12
CA PHE A 43 0.05 10.85 -12.17
C PHE A 43 -0.02 10.21 -13.56
N SER A 44 -0.59 9.02 -13.68
CA SER A 44 -0.85 8.39 -14.98
C SER A 44 -1.84 9.23 -15.78
N ARG A 45 -1.65 9.31 -17.11
CA ARG A 45 -2.55 10.05 -18.01
C ARG A 45 -4.03 9.67 -17.87
N SER A 46 -4.30 8.48 -17.38
CA SER A 46 -5.64 7.90 -17.32
C SER A 46 -6.21 7.74 -15.91
N GLY A 47 -5.44 8.04 -14.84
CA GLY A 47 -5.93 7.93 -13.46
C GLY A 47 -6.40 6.52 -13.07
N ARG A 48 -5.83 5.46 -13.66
CA ARG A 48 -6.33 4.07 -13.52
C ARG A 48 -5.88 3.39 -12.23
N PHE A 49 -4.97 4.01 -11.48
CA PHE A 49 -4.39 3.45 -10.24
C PHE A 49 -4.92 4.15 -8.98
N GLU A 50 -6.01 4.90 -9.12
CA GLU A 50 -6.75 5.53 -8.01
C GLU A 50 -8.16 4.94 -7.90
N THR A 51 -8.68 4.87 -6.67
CA THR A 51 -10.10 4.57 -6.44
C THR A 51 -10.98 5.77 -6.82
N SER A 52 -12.06 5.51 -7.56
CA SER A 52 -13.00 6.57 -7.93
C SER A 52 -13.83 7.07 -6.74
N GLU A 53 -14.31 8.31 -6.83
CA GLU A 53 -15.16 8.92 -5.80
C GLU A 53 -16.48 8.16 -5.56
N SER A 54 -16.99 7.44 -6.56
CA SER A 54 -18.16 6.57 -6.38
C SER A 54 -17.80 5.34 -5.54
N THR A 55 -16.69 4.67 -5.86
CA THR A 55 -16.18 3.53 -5.11
C THR A 55 -15.91 3.92 -3.65
N ARG A 56 -15.21 5.03 -3.41
CA ARG A 56 -14.96 5.55 -2.05
C ARG A 56 -16.24 5.72 -1.25
N ARG A 57 -17.28 6.32 -1.85
CA ARG A 57 -18.59 6.51 -1.20
C ARG A 57 -19.29 5.20 -0.86
N VAL A 58 -19.17 4.17 -1.70
CA VAL A 58 -19.77 2.85 -1.43
C VAL A 58 -19.10 2.19 -0.23
N PHE A 59 -17.77 2.13 -0.24
CA PHE A 59 -17.01 1.46 0.83
C PHE A 59 -17.08 2.20 2.17
N GLN A 60 -17.16 3.53 2.16
CA GLN A 60 -17.35 4.32 3.39
C GLN A 60 -18.74 4.14 4.04
N LYS A 61 -19.74 3.74 3.26
CA LYS A 61 -21.13 3.54 3.71
C LYS A 61 -21.47 2.08 4.00
N LEU A 62 -20.47 1.20 4.08
CA LEU A 62 -20.68 -0.19 4.49
C LEU A 62 -21.16 -0.25 5.93
N HIS A 63 -22.35 -0.81 6.14
CA HIS A 63 -22.95 -1.01 7.47
C HIS A 63 -22.58 -2.37 8.09
N SER A 64 -22.03 -3.28 7.29
CA SER A 64 -21.69 -4.64 7.71
C SER A 64 -20.29 -4.99 7.21
N PRO A 65 -19.57 -5.92 7.88
CA PRO A 65 -18.25 -6.32 7.47
C PRO A 65 -18.28 -7.04 6.11
N LEU A 66 -17.49 -6.54 5.17
CA LEU A 66 -17.21 -7.13 3.88
C LEU A 66 -15.88 -7.88 3.96
N TYR A 67 -15.91 -9.17 3.68
CA TYR A 67 -14.73 -10.01 3.58
C TYR A 67 -14.28 -10.09 2.13
N ILE A 68 -13.01 -9.77 1.87
CA ILE A 68 -12.39 -9.88 0.55
C ILE A 68 -11.26 -10.90 0.67
N ASP A 69 -11.47 -12.06 0.06
CA ASP A 69 -10.48 -13.14 0.01
C ASP A 69 -9.77 -13.10 -1.35
N ALA A 70 -8.52 -12.67 -1.33
CA ALA A 70 -7.69 -12.55 -2.52
C ALA A 70 -6.69 -13.71 -2.57
N TYR A 71 -6.84 -14.54 -3.60
CA TYR A 71 -5.97 -15.68 -3.84
C TYR A 71 -4.94 -15.32 -4.89
N TYR A 72 -3.65 -15.54 -4.60
CA TYR A 72 -2.58 -15.38 -5.57
C TYR A 72 -1.44 -16.34 -5.26
N SER A 73 -0.76 -16.85 -6.29
CA SER A 73 0.46 -17.63 -6.08
C SER A 73 1.66 -16.74 -5.71
N SER A 74 2.41 -17.07 -4.67
CA SER A 74 3.65 -16.31 -4.33
C SER A 74 4.79 -16.55 -5.32
N LYS A 75 4.77 -17.65 -6.06
CA LYS A 75 5.84 -18.10 -6.96
C LYS A 75 5.64 -17.71 -8.43
N ILE A 76 5.05 -16.55 -8.71
CA ILE A 76 4.84 -16.07 -10.09
C ILE A 76 6.15 -15.64 -10.78
N PRO A 77 6.24 -15.71 -12.12
CA PRO A 77 7.38 -15.18 -12.85
C PRO A 77 7.57 -13.67 -12.57
N VAL A 78 8.83 -13.22 -12.54
CA VAL A 78 9.21 -11.83 -12.19
C VAL A 78 8.48 -10.79 -13.03
N GLU A 79 8.19 -11.11 -14.29
CA GLU A 79 7.47 -10.26 -15.24
C GLU A 79 6.06 -9.87 -14.76
N TYR A 80 5.42 -10.71 -13.95
CA TYR A 80 4.08 -10.46 -13.41
C TYR A 80 4.09 -9.85 -12.01
N LYS A 81 5.25 -9.84 -11.33
CA LYS A 81 5.37 -9.40 -9.93
C LYS A 81 4.92 -7.96 -9.71
N VAL A 82 5.34 -7.05 -10.60
CA VAL A 82 4.94 -5.63 -10.53
C VAL A 82 3.42 -5.46 -10.59
N ARG A 83 2.75 -6.23 -11.45
CA ARG A 83 1.29 -6.19 -11.58
C ARG A 83 0.60 -6.70 -10.32
N LEU A 84 1.11 -7.78 -9.74
CA LEU A 84 0.61 -8.32 -8.47
C LEU A 84 0.73 -7.30 -7.34
N ASP A 85 1.88 -6.64 -7.24
CA ASP A 85 2.15 -5.65 -6.19
C ASP A 85 1.19 -4.45 -6.31
N ILE A 86 0.95 -3.95 -7.54
CA ILE A 86 -0.03 -2.87 -7.79
C ILE A 86 -1.44 -3.32 -7.40
N THR A 87 -1.86 -4.54 -7.75
CA THR A 87 -3.18 -5.07 -7.39
C THR A 87 -3.34 -5.16 -5.87
N LYS A 88 -2.31 -5.65 -5.16
CA LYS A 88 -2.32 -5.72 -3.70
C LYS A 88 -2.44 -4.33 -3.08
N GLU A 89 -1.72 -3.35 -3.62
CA GLU A 89 -1.80 -1.97 -3.15
C GLU A 89 -3.22 -1.40 -3.33
N LEU A 90 -3.84 -1.64 -4.48
CA LEU A 90 -5.22 -1.20 -4.75
C LEU A 90 -6.24 -1.85 -3.81
N LEU A 91 -6.10 -3.15 -3.54
CA LEU A 91 -6.97 -3.86 -2.59
C LEU A 91 -6.79 -3.31 -1.17
N ASN A 92 -5.56 -3.03 -0.75
CA ASN A 92 -5.29 -2.41 0.54
C ASN A 92 -5.88 -0.99 0.63
N GLU A 93 -5.83 -0.22 -0.46
CA GLU A 93 -6.49 1.08 -0.54
C GLU A 93 -8.00 0.94 -0.32
N ILE A 94 -8.65 0.01 -1.02
CA ILE A 94 -10.09 -0.29 -0.86
C ILE A 94 -10.41 -0.68 0.59
N ALA A 95 -9.57 -1.54 1.20
CA ALA A 95 -9.74 -1.94 2.59
C ALA A 95 -9.62 -0.75 3.56
N SER A 96 -8.69 0.17 3.30
CA SER A 96 -8.51 1.37 4.11
C SER A 96 -9.72 2.32 4.07
N LEU A 97 -10.46 2.37 2.94
CA LEU A 97 -11.65 3.21 2.77
C LEU A 97 -12.84 2.73 3.61
N GLY A 98 -12.88 1.43 3.92
CA GLY A 98 -13.98 0.79 4.64
C GLY A 98 -13.98 1.01 6.15
N ASN A 99 -13.08 1.80 6.73
CA ASN A 99 -13.05 2.13 8.16
C ASN A 99 -13.23 0.91 9.09
N LYS A 100 -12.52 -0.20 8.82
CA LYS A 100 -12.57 -1.51 9.52
C LYS A 100 -13.72 -2.45 9.11
N ASN A 101 -14.68 -1.98 8.32
CA ASN A 101 -15.74 -2.84 7.76
C ASN A 101 -15.28 -3.60 6.51
N VAL A 102 -14.04 -3.44 6.05
CA VAL A 102 -13.48 -4.25 4.96
C VAL A 102 -12.31 -5.06 5.50
N ILE A 103 -12.43 -6.38 5.43
CA ILE A 103 -11.46 -7.34 5.95
C ILE A 103 -10.84 -8.03 4.75
N LEU A 104 -9.64 -7.58 4.39
CA LEU A 104 -8.87 -8.13 3.28
C LEU A 104 -7.96 -9.26 3.77
N ARG A 105 -8.08 -10.44 3.14
CA ARG A 105 -7.28 -11.62 3.45
C ARG A 105 -6.60 -12.10 2.18
N PHE A 106 -5.33 -12.42 2.31
CA PHE A 106 -4.52 -12.93 1.22
C PHE A 106 -4.20 -14.40 1.46
N TYR A 107 -4.43 -15.21 0.44
CA TYR A 107 -4.20 -16.65 0.48
C TYR A 107 -3.30 -17.07 -0.68
N ASP A 108 -2.38 -18.00 -0.44
CA ASP A 108 -1.57 -18.62 -1.48
C ASP A 108 -2.03 -20.06 -1.75
N PRO A 109 -2.74 -20.31 -2.85
CA PRO A 109 -3.13 -21.65 -3.28
C PRO A 109 -1.95 -22.61 -3.49
N SER A 110 -0.74 -22.11 -3.72
CA SER A 110 0.46 -22.93 -3.94
C SER A 110 1.09 -23.45 -2.64
N GLU A 111 0.65 -22.98 -1.47
CA GLU A 111 1.16 -23.45 -0.18
C GLU A 111 0.47 -24.72 0.32
N SER A 112 -0.83 -24.91 0.02
CA SER A 112 -1.61 -26.06 0.48
C SER A 112 -2.75 -26.41 -0.47
N VAL A 113 -2.96 -27.71 -0.66
CA VAL A 113 -4.09 -28.28 -1.42
C VAL A 113 -5.44 -27.82 -0.86
N GLU A 114 -5.52 -27.54 0.45
CA GLU A 114 -6.75 -27.03 1.05
C GLU A 114 -7.09 -25.60 0.60
N ILE A 115 -6.07 -24.75 0.46
CA ILE A 115 -6.24 -23.38 -0.02
C ILE A 115 -6.56 -23.39 -1.52
N GLU A 116 -5.91 -24.28 -2.27
CA GLU A 116 -6.23 -24.53 -3.69
C GLU A 116 -7.69 -24.92 -3.89
N LYS A 117 -8.20 -25.88 -3.09
CA LYS A 117 -9.61 -26.26 -3.14
C LYS A 117 -10.54 -25.09 -2.83
N LYS A 118 -10.24 -24.29 -1.80
CA LYS A 118 -11.03 -23.09 -1.47
C LYS A 118 -11.03 -22.06 -2.61
N ALA A 119 -9.90 -21.86 -3.28
CA ALA A 119 -9.83 -20.97 -4.43
C ALA A 119 -10.74 -21.46 -5.57
N ILE A 120 -10.69 -22.76 -5.88
CA ILE A 120 -11.54 -23.38 -6.90
C ILE A 120 -13.03 -23.31 -6.53
N GLU A 121 -13.37 -23.57 -5.26
CA GLU A 121 -14.73 -23.44 -4.73
C GLU A 121 -15.26 -21.99 -4.80
N ALA A 122 -14.37 -21.01 -4.62
CA ALA A 122 -14.66 -19.59 -4.83
C ALA A 122 -14.77 -19.19 -6.31
N GLY A 123 -14.63 -20.15 -7.24
CA GLY A 123 -14.72 -19.93 -8.69
C GLY A 123 -13.44 -19.37 -9.31
N ILE A 124 -12.32 -19.39 -8.59
CA ILE A 124 -11.03 -18.88 -9.07
C ILE A 124 -10.28 -20.02 -9.75
N THR A 125 -10.14 -19.90 -11.07
CA THR A 125 -9.41 -20.87 -11.88
C THR A 125 -7.94 -20.48 -12.02
N PRO A 126 -6.99 -21.43 -11.91
CA PRO A 126 -5.59 -21.14 -12.13
C PRO A 126 -5.32 -20.74 -13.58
N GLN A 127 -4.48 -19.72 -13.75
CA GLN A 127 -3.95 -19.25 -15.01
C GLN A 127 -2.60 -19.90 -15.32
N ILE A 128 -2.35 -20.14 -16.60
CA ILE A 128 -1.05 -20.58 -17.08
C ILE A 128 -0.26 -19.33 -17.43
N LEU A 129 0.81 -19.04 -16.69
CA LEU A 129 1.67 -17.90 -16.96
C LEU A 129 2.89 -18.36 -17.77
N GLU A 130 3.00 -17.85 -19.00
CA GLU A 130 4.18 -18.07 -19.82
C GLU A 130 5.38 -17.29 -19.26
N LYS A 131 6.52 -17.96 -19.16
CA LYS A 131 7.81 -17.34 -18.79
C LYS A 131 8.56 -16.98 -20.06
N LYS A 132 8.82 -15.70 -20.27
CA LYS A 132 9.55 -15.23 -21.46
C LYS A 132 11.06 -15.36 -21.23
N LYS A 133 11.64 -16.56 -21.43
CA LYS A 133 12.99 -16.79 -22.05
C LYS A 133 13.49 -18.25 -22.06
N GLU A 134 13.87 -18.69 -23.27
CA GLU A 134 14.88 -19.66 -23.78
C GLU A 134 15.09 -21.05 -23.17
N VAL A 135 14.58 -21.35 -21.97
CA VAL A 135 14.64 -22.69 -21.36
C VAL A 135 13.29 -23.39 -21.61
N PRO A 136 13.26 -24.71 -21.90
CA PRO A 136 12.02 -25.41 -22.29
C PRO A 136 10.86 -25.09 -21.36
N LEU A 137 9.71 -24.78 -21.98
CA LEU A 137 8.43 -24.42 -21.37
C LEU A 137 8.06 -25.39 -20.23
N LYS A 138 8.39 -25.03 -19.00
CA LYS A 138 7.72 -25.63 -17.83
C LYS A 138 6.44 -24.83 -17.59
N LEU A 139 5.32 -25.36 -18.10
CA LEU A 139 4.00 -24.83 -17.78
C LEU A 139 3.73 -25.05 -16.30
N ASN A 140 3.75 -23.97 -15.53
CA ASN A 140 3.29 -23.97 -14.15
C ASN A 140 1.94 -23.26 -14.09
N LYS A 141 1.01 -23.85 -13.33
CA LYS A 141 -0.29 -23.25 -13.03
C LYS A 141 -0.13 -22.29 -11.86
N PHE A 142 -0.64 -21.08 -11.99
CA PHE A 142 -0.62 -20.05 -10.96
C PHE A 142 -2.05 -19.54 -10.74
N PHE A 143 -2.39 -19.20 -9.52
CA PHE A 143 -3.67 -18.56 -9.21
C PHE A 143 -3.50 -17.04 -9.17
#